data_AF-K2IZV1-F1
#
_entry.id   AF-K2IZV1-F1
#
_cell.length_a   1.000
_cell.length_b   1.000
_cell.length_c   1.000
_cell.angle_alpha   90.00
_cell.angle_beta   90.00
_cell.angle_gamma   90.00
#
_symmetry.space_group_name_H-M   'P 1'
#
loop_
_entity.id
_entity.type
_entity.pdbx_description
1 polymer ?
#
loop_
_entity_poly.entity_id
_entity_poly.type
_entity_poly.pdbx_seq_one_letter_code
_entity_poly.pdbx_strand_id
1 'polypeptide(L)'
;CMAYVDLNPLRAKIVDTPEASADVSLSARLNTEDDTKPALLPFVTQFKDSPKGIPFALADYLALVDWTGRAQRQDKRGFISQETPAILERLGLDADSFLIALGQHQLSRGSVIGHKQAQSAYAKAHHRRHVVGPPIKAA
;
A
#
# COMPACT_ATOMS: atom_id res chain seq x y z
N CYS A 1 -18.61 5.16 1.21
CA CYS A 1 -17.31 5.05 1.89
C CYS A 1 -16.22 4.79 0.84
N MET A 2 -14.95 5.11 1.14
CA MET A 2 -13.82 4.95 0.21
C MET A 2 -13.57 3.48 -0.18
N ALA A 3 -13.54 2.58 0.81
CA ALA A 3 -13.33 1.14 0.59
C ALA A 3 -14.38 0.51 -0.36
N TYR A 4 -15.62 0.99 -0.34
CA TYR A 4 -16.64 0.52 -1.29
C TYR A 4 -16.26 0.83 -2.74
N VAL A 5 -15.79 2.06 -2.99
CA VAL A 5 -15.40 2.52 -4.33
C VAL A 5 -14.15 1.78 -4.80
N ASP A 6 -13.17 1.61 -3.92
CA ASP A 6 -11.95 0.86 -4.23
C ASP A 6 -12.22 -0.62 -4.55
N LEU A 7 -13.32 -1.18 -4.02
CA LEU A 7 -13.76 -2.54 -4.33
C LEU A 7 -14.69 -2.64 -5.55
N ASN A 8 -15.10 -1.54 -6.17
CA ASN A 8 -16.05 -1.58 -7.29
C ASN A 8 -15.52 -2.36 -8.50
N PRO A 9 -14.28 -2.13 -8.98
CA PRO A 9 -13.73 -2.87 -10.11
C PRO A 9 -13.63 -4.37 -9.81
N LEU A 10 -13.23 -4.72 -8.58
CA LEU A 10 -13.20 -6.10 -8.12
C LEU A 10 -14.59 -6.73 -8.12
N ARG A 11 -15.59 -6.05 -7.53
CA ARG A 11 -16.97 -6.55 -7.46
C ARG A 11 -17.66 -6.64 -8.82
N ALA A 12 -17.27 -5.78 -9.76
CA ALA A 12 -17.68 -5.82 -11.15
C ALA A 12 -17.02 -6.96 -11.94
N LYS A 13 -16.01 -7.61 -11.36
CA LYS A 13 -15.17 -8.66 -11.97
C LYS A 13 -14.30 -8.12 -13.12
N ILE A 14 -13.82 -6.89 -12.96
CA ILE A 14 -12.86 -6.24 -13.87
C ILE A 14 -11.42 -6.60 -13.47
N VAL A 15 -11.17 -6.73 -12.16
CA VAL A 15 -9.89 -7.14 -11.58
C VAL A 15 -10.11 -8.22 -10.53
N ASP A 16 -9.11 -9.07 -10.30
CA ASP A 16 -9.16 -10.12 -9.27
C ASP A 16 -8.80 -9.59 -7.87
N THR A 17 -8.06 -8.48 -7.82
CA THR A 17 -7.55 -7.88 -6.59
C THR A 17 -7.72 -6.36 -6.62
N PRO A 18 -7.98 -5.71 -5.48
CA PRO A 18 -8.31 -4.28 -5.46
C PRO A 18 -7.12 -3.40 -5.89
N GLU A 19 -5.89 -3.76 -5.56
CA GLU A 19 -4.69 -3.00 -5.92
C GLU A 19 -4.32 -3.07 -7.41
N ALA A 20 -4.89 -4.01 -8.17
CA ALA A 20 -4.69 -4.09 -9.62
C ALA A 20 -5.50 -3.06 -10.42
N SER A 21 -6.51 -2.44 -9.79
CA SER A 21 -7.33 -1.44 -10.47
C SER A 21 -6.61 -0.10 -10.59
N ALA A 22 -6.49 0.46 -11.80
CA ALA A 22 -5.86 1.76 -12.03
C ALA A 22 -6.77 2.98 -11.68
N ASP A 23 -8.09 2.79 -11.65
CA ASP A 23 -9.08 3.89 -11.62
C ASP A 23 -9.72 4.11 -10.25
N VAL A 24 -9.04 3.71 -9.16
CA VAL A 24 -9.55 3.83 -7.79
C VAL A 24 -8.59 4.57 -6.87
N SER A 25 -9.09 5.07 -5.74
CA SER A 25 -8.28 5.84 -4.80
C SER A 25 -7.17 5.01 -4.17
N LEU A 26 -7.36 3.70 -4.00
CA LEU A 26 -6.32 2.76 -3.59
C LEU A 26 -5.08 2.85 -4.49
N SER A 27 -5.27 2.87 -5.81
CA SER A 27 -4.16 2.96 -6.77
C SER A 27 -3.38 4.26 -6.67
N ALA A 28 -4.07 5.38 -6.45
CA ALA A 28 -3.46 6.70 -6.28
C ALA A 28 -2.66 6.78 -4.97
N ARG A 29 -3.08 6.02 -3.94
CA ARG A 29 -2.38 5.94 -2.66
C ARG A 29 -1.14 5.06 -2.73
N LEU A 30 -1.17 4.02 -3.55
CA LEU A 30 -0.02 3.11 -3.75
C LEU A 30 1.00 3.67 -4.75
N ASN A 31 0.55 4.42 -5.76
CA ASN A 31 1.39 4.99 -6.81
C ASN A 31 1.45 6.51 -6.68
N THR A 32 2.41 7.02 -5.89
CA THR A 32 2.57 8.45 -5.61
C THR A 32 3.24 9.26 -6.73
N GLU A 33 3.62 8.62 -7.84
CA GLU A 33 4.32 9.26 -8.97
C GLU A 33 3.37 9.69 -10.11
N ASP A 34 2.08 9.39 -9.98
CA ASP A 34 1.09 9.79 -10.98
C ASP A 34 0.53 11.19 -10.68
N ASP A 35 1.27 12.21 -11.13
CA ASP A 35 0.89 13.62 -10.98
C ASP A 35 -0.41 13.98 -11.72
N THR A 36 -0.97 13.07 -12.54
CA THR A 36 -2.26 13.27 -13.21
C THR A 36 -3.45 13.02 -12.30
N LYS A 37 -3.25 12.34 -11.16
CA LYS A 37 -4.31 12.00 -10.21
C LYS A 37 -4.51 13.10 -9.17
N PRO A 38 -5.77 13.36 -8.77
CA PRO A 38 -6.08 14.40 -7.79
C PRO A 38 -5.41 14.08 -6.44
N ALA A 39 -4.86 15.11 -5.79
CA ALA A 39 -4.22 14.98 -4.49
C ALA A 39 -5.23 14.47 -3.44
N LEU A 40 -5.00 13.25 -2.95
CA LEU A 40 -5.83 12.64 -1.92
C LEU A 40 -5.42 13.12 -0.53
N LEU A 41 -6.39 13.25 0.38
CA LEU A 41 -6.09 13.49 1.78
C LEU A 41 -5.21 12.35 2.33
N PRO A 42 -4.07 12.67 2.98
CA PRO A 42 -3.16 11.69 3.51
C PRO A 42 -3.77 10.98 4.72
N PHE A 43 -3.37 9.73 4.94
CA PHE A 43 -3.63 9.02 6.18
C PHE A 43 -2.65 9.50 7.26
N VAL A 44 -3.17 9.77 8.46
CA VAL A 44 -2.37 10.25 9.60
C VAL A 44 -2.68 9.43 10.84
N THR A 45 -1.62 9.06 11.55
CA THR A 45 -1.67 8.31 12.82
C THR A 45 -1.55 9.21 14.04
N GLN A 46 -1.29 10.51 13.82
CA GLN A 46 -1.26 11.51 14.88
C GLN A 46 -2.66 12.11 15.03
N PHE A 47 -3.33 11.72 16.11
CA PHE A 47 -4.70 12.10 16.42
C PHE A 47 -4.81 13.39 17.26
N LYS A 48 -3.69 14.06 17.57
CA LYS A 48 -3.68 15.31 18.34
C LYS A 48 -3.91 16.52 17.43
N ASP A 49 -4.65 17.50 17.97
CA ASP A 49 -4.80 18.85 17.44
C ASP A 49 -5.11 18.93 15.94
N SER A 50 -6.37 18.67 15.58
CA SER A 50 -6.92 18.87 14.22
C SER A 50 -6.04 18.27 13.10
N PRO A 51 -6.02 16.93 12.95
CA PRO A 51 -5.22 16.27 11.94
C PRO A 51 -5.49 16.84 10.55
N LYS A 52 -4.44 17.29 9.85
CA LYS A 52 -4.50 17.67 8.43
C LYS A 52 -4.53 16.42 7.55
N GLY A 53 -5.51 15.53 7.76
CA GLY A 53 -5.60 14.25 7.06
C GLY A 53 -6.69 13.34 7.60
N ILE A 54 -6.79 12.14 7.04
CA ILE A 54 -7.70 11.08 7.48
C ILE A 54 -7.08 10.44 8.73
N PRO A 55 -7.70 10.54 9.91
CA PRO A 55 -7.18 9.98 11.16
C PRO A 55 -7.37 8.45 11.16
N PHE A 56 -6.52 7.76 10.41
CA PHE A 56 -6.54 6.31 10.24
C PHE A 56 -5.18 5.88 9.69
N ALA A 57 -4.68 4.70 10.05
CA ALA A 57 -3.44 4.20 9.45
C ALA A 57 -3.72 3.65 8.04
N LEU A 58 -2.79 3.87 7.11
CA LEU A 58 -2.89 3.28 5.77
C LEU A 58 -2.93 1.74 5.83
N ALA A 59 -2.11 1.12 6.69
CA ALA A 59 -2.10 -0.33 6.86
C ALA A 59 -3.47 -0.87 7.31
N ASP A 60 -4.11 -0.20 8.27
CA ASP A 60 -5.46 -0.56 8.73
C ASP A 60 -6.50 -0.37 7.62
N TYR A 61 -6.33 0.65 6.78
CA TYR A 61 -7.18 0.84 5.61
C TYR A 61 -7.05 -0.29 4.59
N LEU A 62 -5.82 -0.69 4.29
CA LEU A 62 -5.55 -1.81 3.38
C LEU A 62 -6.17 -3.10 3.93
N ALA A 63 -5.96 -3.40 5.21
CA ALA A 63 -6.56 -4.55 5.88
C ALA A 63 -8.10 -4.52 5.80
N LEU A 64 -8.72 -3.35 6.06
CA LEU A 64 -10.16 -3.18 5.94
C LEU A 64 -10.66 -3.44 4.51
N VAL A 65 -9.96 -2.94 3.49
CA VAL A 65 -10.30 -3.19 2.08
C VAL A 65 -10.20 -4.69 1.76
N ASP A 66 -9.15 -5.36 2.22
CA ASP A 66 -8.94 -6.79 1.99
C ASP A 66 -10.03 -7.64 2.66
N TRP A 67 -10.31 -7.40 3.95
CA TRP A 67 -11.40 -8.09 4.67
C TRP A 67 -12.75 -7.90 3.98
N THR A 68 -13.06 -6.67 3.56
CA THR A 68 -14.33 -6.36 2.89
C THR A 68 -14.39 -6.83 1.43
N GLY A 69 -13.24 -7.05 0.78
CA GLY A 69 -13.13 -7.63 -0.55
C GLY A 69 -13.29 -9.14 -0.56
N ARG A 70 -12.89 -9.82 0.52
CA ARG A 70 -13.11 -11.27 0.74
C ARG A 70 -14.55 -11.61 1.10
N ALA A 71 -15.29 -10.67 1.69
CA ALA A 71 -16.68 -10.87 2.05
C ALA A 71 -17.53 -11.12 0.79
N GLN A 72 -17.96 -12.38 0.60
CA GLN A 72 -18.78 -12.76 -0.54
C GLN A 72 -20.18 -12.14 -0.40
N ARG A 73 -20.54 -11.32 -1.39
CA ARG A 73 -21.85 -10.68 -1.47
C ARG A 73 -22.68 -11.39 -2.54
N GLN A 74 -23.89 -11.82 -2.18
CA GLN A 74 -24.81 -12.51 -3.10
C GLN A 74 -25.16 -11.67 -4.34
N ASP A 75 -25.16 -10.34 -4.21
CA ASP A 75 -25.48 -9.40 -5.29
C ASP A 75 -24.28 -9.03 -6.18
N LYS A 76 -23.08 -9.55 -5.91
CA LYS A 76 -21.84 -9.20 -6.62
C LYS A 76 -21.16 -10.43 -7.20
N ARG A 77 -20.46 -10.24 -8.32
CA ARG A 77 -19.84 -11.33 -9.10
C ARG A 77 -18.38 -11.58 -8.76
N GLY A 78 -17.70 -10.60 -8.18
CA GLY A 78 -16.29 -10.68 -7.81
C GLY A 78 -16.06 -10.47 -6.32
N PHE A 79 -15.09 -11.21 -5.80
CA PHE A 79 -14.61 -11.23 -4.41
C PHE A 79 -13.16 -11.73 -4.42
N ILE A 80 -12.41 -11.44 -3.37
CA ILE A 80 -11.05 -11.97 -3.18
C ILE A 80 -11.15 -13.41 -2.66
N SER A 81 -10.43 -14.35 -3.27
CA SER A 81 -10.36 -15.74 -2.79
C SER A 81 -9.77 -15.80 -1.39
N GLN A 82 -10.24 -16.73 -0.55
CA GLN A 82 -9.65 -16.95 0.78
C GLN A 82 -8.20 -17.44 0.71
N GLU A 83 -7.83 -18.11 -0.38
CA GLU A 83 -6.46 -18.58 -0.64
C GLU A 83 -5.51 -17.46 -1.09
N THR A 84 -6.04 -16.31 -1.50
CA THR A 84 -5.20 -15.17 -1.90
C THR A 84 -4.49 -14.62 -0.64
N PRO A 85 -3.17 -14.35 -0.67
CA PRO A 85 -2.46 -13.74 0.45
C PRO A 85 -3.05 -12.40 0.88
N ALA A 86 -2.82 -11.98 2.13
CA ALA A 86 -3.32 -10.70 2.62
C ALA A 86 -2.73 -9.54 1.80
N ILE A 87 -3.50 -8.47 1.57
CA ILE A 87 -3.03 -7.32 0.77
C ILE A 87 -1.68 -6.76 1.24
N LEU A 88 -1.37 -6.79 2.53
CA LEU A 88 -0.07 -6.33 3.02
C LEU A 88 1.07 -7.22 2.51
N GLU A 89 0.90 -8.55 2.52
CA GLU A 89 1.87 -9.49 1.95
C GLU A 89 2.01 -9.31 0.44
N ARG A 90 0.88 -9.10 -0.27
CA ARG A 90 0.89 -8.86 -1.72
C ARG A 90 1.61 -7.56 -2.08
N LEU A 91 1.54 -6.54 -1.20
CA LEU A 91 2.29 -5.30 -1.37
C LEU A 91 3.74 -5.37 -0.82
N GLY A 92 4.17 -6.52 -0.33
CA GLY A 92 5.49 -6.71 0.31
C GLY A 92 5.62 -6.07 1.69
N LEU A 93 4.53 -5.57 2.27
CA LEU A 93 4.50 -4.90 3.57
C LEU A 93 4.33 -5.88 4.75
N ASP A 94 4.67 -7.16 4.57
CA ASP A 94 4.58 -8.15 5.64
C ASP A 94 5.72 -7.97 6.67
N ALA A 95 5.39 -8.26 7.93
CA ALA A 95 6.30 -8.05 9.05
C ALA A 95 7.55 -8.93 8.95
N ASP A 96 7.43 -10.14 8.43
CA ASP A 96 8.54 -11.08 8.32
C ASP A 96 9.54 -10.63 7.26
N SER A 97 9.10 -10.22 6.07
CA SER A 97 9.95 -9.60 5.05
C SER A 97 10.67 -8.36 5.58
N PHE A 98 9.98 -7.54 6.38
CA PHE A 98 10.59 -6.37 7.02
C PHE A 98 11.63 -6.77 8.08
N LEU A 99 11.33 -7.76 8.92
CA LEU A 99 12.25 -8.25 9.96
C LEU A 99 13.45 -9.00 9.37
N ILE A 100 13.26 -9.78 8.30
CA ILE A 100 14.31 -10.41 7.50
C ILE A 100 15.23 -9.32 6.93
N ALA A 101 14.65 -8.28 6.33
CA ALA A 101 15.39 -7.13 5.82
C ALA A 101 16.20 -6.41 6.93
N LEU A 102 15.66 -6.31 8.15
CA LEU A 102 16.35 -5.74 9.31
C LEU A 102 17.45 -6.65 9.88
N GLY A 103 17.21 -7.97 9.94
CA GLY A 103 18.07 -8.93 10.64
C GLY A 103 19.21 -9.51 9.80
N GLN A 104 19.01 -9.69 8.49
CA GLN A 104 20.02 -10.29 7.61
C GLN A 104 21.02 -9.29 7.05
N HIS A 105 20.67 -8.00 6.99
CA HIS A 105 21.56 -6.97 6.49
C HIS A 105 22.25 -6.26 7.65
N GLN A 106 23.59 -6.22 7.64
CA GLN A 106 24.35 -5.28 8.46
C GLN A 106 24.01 -3.86 7.99
N LEU A 107 22.95 -3.30 8.57
CA LEU A 107 22.48 -1.95 8.28
C LEU A 107 23.63 -0.99 8.58
N SER A 108 24.24 -0.49 7.50
CA SER A 108 25.33 0.47 7.58
C SER A 108 24.76 1.89 7.65
N ARG A 109 25.62 2.87 7.91
CA ARG A 109 25.23 4.28 7.83
C ARG A 109 24.73 4.61 6.42
N GLY A 110 23.41 4.78 6.30
CA GLY A 110 22.75 5.14 5.05
C GLY A 110 22.10 3.97 4.31
N SER A 111 21.88 2.83 4.99
CA SER A 111 21.00 1.78 4.48
C SER A 111 19.53 2.23 4.50
N VAL A 112 18.79 2.00 3.41
CA VAL A 112 17.37 2.38 3.29
C VAL A 112 16.55 1.13 2.96
N ILE A 113 15.56 0.82 3.80
CA ILE A 113 14.63 -0.28 3.62
C ILE A 113 13.26 0.30 3.26
N GLY A 114 12.57 -0.31 2.30
CA GLY A 114 11.24 0.13 1.88
C GLY A 114 11.00 -0.12 0.40
N HIS A 115 9.87 0.37 -0.10
CA HIS A 115 9.52 0.28 -1.52
C HIS A 115 10.59 0.95 -2.39
N LYS A 116 10.88 0.39 -3.57
CA LYS A 116 11.94 0.89 -4.48
C LYS A 116 11.77 2.37 -4.85
N GLN A 117 10.53 2.83 -4.98
CA GLN A 117 10.19 4.23 -5.23
C GLN A 117 10.60 5.12 -4.06
N ALA A 118 10.26 4.74 -2.82
CA ALA A 118 10.63 5.49 -1.62
C ALA A 118 12.14 5.55 -1.42
N GLN A 119 12.86 4.47 -1.74
CA GLN A 119 14.33 4.45 -1.73
C GLN A 119 14.92 5.45 -2.74
N SER A 120 14.35 5.50 -3.94
CA SER A 120 14.78 6.43 -5.00
C SER A 120 14.47 7.89 -4.63
N ALA A 121 13.30 8.16 -4.07
CA ALA A 121 12.90 9.48 -3.58
C ALA A 121 13.81 9.94 -2.43
N TYR A 122 14.13 9.06 -1.48
CA TYR A 122 15.08 9.35 -0.40
C TYR A 122 16.48 9.68 -0.94
N ALA A 123 16.98 8.90 -1.90
CA ALA A 123 18.27 9.16 -2.54
C ALA A 123 18.32 10.57 -3.15
N LYS A 124 17.26 10.96 -3.86
CA LYS A 124 17.12 12.29 -4.47
C LYS A 124 17.06 13.40 -3.42
N ALA A 125 16.24 13.22 -2.36
CA ALA A 125 16.06 14.21 -1.30
C ALA A 125 17.33 14.45 -0.47
N HIS A 126 18.19 13.45 -0.34
CA HIS A 126 19.45 13.53 0.42
C HIS A 126 20.69 13.70 -0.46
N HIS A 127 20.52 14.06 -1.74
CA HIS A 127 21.61 14.26 -2.71
C HIS A 127 22.58 13.07 -2.81
N ARG A 128 22.06 11.84 -2.69
CA ARG A 128 22.85 10.60 -2.80
C ARG A 128 22.70 10.00 -4.19
N ARG A 129 23.81 9.55 -4.77
CA ARG A 129 23.84 8.94 -6.11
C ARG A 129 23.18 7.56 -6.16
N HIS A 130 23.23 6.83 -5.04
CA HIS A 130 22.51 5.59 -4.80
C HIS A 130 22.21 5.44 -3.30
N VAL A 131 21.28 4.56 -2.96
CA VAL A 131 21.07 4.04 -1.61
C VAL A 131 21.22 2.54 -1.63
N VAL A 132 21.65 1.97 -0.51
CA VAL A 132 21.91 0.53 -0.39
C VAL A 132 20.93 -0.05 0.61
N GLY A 133 20.34 -1.19 0.32
CA GLY A 133 19.40 -1.83 1.23
C GLY A 133 18.52 -2.83 0.48
N PRO A 134 17.96 -3.82 1.19
CA PRO A 134 17.03 -4.75 0.58
C PRO A 134 15.82 -3.99 0.02
N PRO A 135 15.48 -4.18 -1.28
CA PRO A 135 14.21 -3.73 -1.77
C PRO A 135 13.12 -4.58 -1.14
N ILE A 136 12.12 -3.92 -0.55
CA ILE A 136 10.86 -4.58 -0.29
C ILE A 136 10.14 -4.65 -1.63
N LYS A 137 10.09 -5.84 -2.23
CA LYS A 137 9.35 -6.07 -3.47
C LYS A 137 7.87 -6.13 -3.13
N ALA A 138 7.08 -5.25 -3.71
CA ALA A 138 5.67 -5.56 -3.90
C ALA A 138 5.58 -6.79 -4.83
N ALA A 139 4.77 -7.76 -4.45
CA ALA A 139 4.52 -8.96 -5.25
C ALA A 139 3.63 -8.62 -6.45
#